data_AF-A0A257GR38-F1
#
_entry.id   AF-A0A257GR38-F1
#
_cell.length_a   1.000
_cell.length_b   1.000
_cell.length_c   1.000
_cell.angle_alpha   90.00
_cell.angle_beta   90.00
_cell.angle_gamma   90.00
#
_symmetry.space_group_name_H-M   'P 1'
#
loop_
_entity.id
_entity.type
_entity.pdbx_description
1 polymer ?
#
loop_
_entity_poly.entity_id
_entity_poly.type
_entity_poly.pdbx_seq_one_letter_code
_entity_poly.pdbx_strand_id
1 'polypeptide(L)'
;MGLQAQLYPFQYVNQLRSLVIPGYTGYPGGVVAITRYVSANTMFGGANLASVLRQALAQAGTAADRSTLAGAGVARVFTGQGMPEDFITVLSMVDRLAGPLAKNATLAPFFKQTDYLQAMLDASVLGQDCIGFVGTYLATAGIEQSYVGRRPLDYAARFKPVGKLADVDVGSVLMLTSGMHIQIVDWVWERSERQLVIDICQASSMKDHDDSKGPQCNARVTLTAGGGDFLPIEKFRAAKDSKSQWAAYQEAATAAKTPATDNGYEMYLRKQMTQHGIATGYLSGAIFQLSGGGTPGNPVGGSVYAGTLPGLTMAASLA
;
A
#
# COMPACT_ATOMS: atom_id res chain seq x y z
N MET A 1 -3.75 -20.84 -21.65
CA MET A 1 -2.41 -20.71 -21.06
C MET A 1 -2.59 -20.32 -19.60
N GLY A 2 -1.90 -20.98 -18.66
CA GLY A 2 -1.94 -20.58 -17.25
C GLY A 2 -1.36 -19.17 -17.07
N LEU A 3 -1.80 -18.45 -16.05
CA LEU A 3 -1.25 -17.16 -15.71
C LEU A 3 0.03 -17.38 -14.90
N GLN A 4 1.16 -16.85 -15.35
CA GLN A 4 2.43 -17.01 -14.66
C GLN A 4 2.97 -15.64 -14.25
N ALA A 5 3.17 -15.44 -12.94
CA ALA A 5 3.86 -14.27 -12.42
C ALA A 5 5.35 -14.35 -12.75
N GLN A 6 5.90 -13.27 -13.30
CA GLN A 6 7.31 -13.20 -13.69
C GLN A 6 8.26 -13.05 -12.51
N LEU A 7 7.76 -12.61 -11.35
CA LEU A 7 8.53 -12.46 -10.12
C LEU A 7 7.66 -12.66 -8.88
N TYR A 8 8.31 -13.01 -7.78
CA TYR A 8 7.71 -13.11 -6.45
C TYR A 8 7.52 -11.74 -5.79
N PRO A 9 6.52 -11.58 -4.90
CA PRO A 9 6.33 -10.35 -4.15
C PRO A 9 7.58 -9.82 -3.44
N PHE A 10 8.41 -10.67 -2.84
CA PHE A 10 9.66 -10.24 -2.20
C PHE A 10 10.66 -9.65 -3.19
N GLN A 11 10.72 -10.18 -4.41
CA GLN A 11 11.57 -9.64 -5.48
C GLN A 11 11.11 -8.24 -5.87
N TYR A 12 9.80 -7.99 -5.87
CA TYR A 12 9.25 -6.66 -6.10
C TYR A 12 9.59 -5.68 -4.98
N VAL A 13 9.52 -6.11 -3.72
CA VAL A 13 10.01 -5.31 -2.57
C VAL A 13 11.47 -4.96 -2.74
N ASN A 14 12.32 -5.91 -3.18
CA ASN A 14 13.72 -5.66 -3.44
C ASN A 14 13.93 -4.65 -4.58
N GLN A 15 13.15 -4.73 -5.66
CA GLN A 15 13.19 -3.74 -6.75
C GLN A 15 12.88 -2.33 -6.24
N LEU A 16 11.81 -2.17 -5.45
CA LEU A 16 11.45 -0.88 -4.83
C LEU A 16 12.52 -0.36 -3.86
N ARG A 17 13.31 -1.25 -3.26
CA ARG A 17 14.40 -0.91 -2.35
C ARG A 17 15.76 -0.78 -3.05
N SER A 18 15.81 -0.87 -4.38
CA SER A 18 17.05 -0.87 -5.15
C SER A 18 16.92 -0.10 -6.46
N LEU A 19 16.27 1.07 -6.43
CA LEU A 19 16.09 1.92 -7.62
C LEU A 19 17.41 2.59 -7.98
N VAL A 20 17.93 2.34 -9.17
CA VAL A 20 19.14 3.02 -9.67
C VAL A 20 18.74 4.33 -10.36
N ILE A 21 19.23 5.45 -9.85
CA ILE A 21 18.91 6.78 -10.38
C ILE A 21 20.04 7.25 -11.31
N PRO A 22 19.78 7.42 -12.62
CA PRO A 22 20.80 7.85 -13.58
C PRO A 22 21.49 9.16 -13.19
N GLY A 23 22.82 9.14 -13.12
CA GLY A 23 23.64 10.31 -12.80
C GLY A 23 23.81 10.61 -11.31
N TYR A 24 22.97 10.01 -10.44
CA TYR A 24 23.10 10.15 -9.00
C TYR A 24 24.12 9.15 -8.45
N THR A 25 25.00 9.60 -7.54
CA THR A 25 26.05 8.77 -6.94
C THR A 25 25.89 8.56 -5.44
N GLY A 26 24.75 8.94 -4.85
CA GLY A 26 24.47 8.76 -3.42
C GLY A 26 24.12 7.31 -3.01
N TYR A 27 23.68 7.13 -1.78
CA TYR A 27 23.78 5.88 -0.99
C TYR A 27 22.99 4.63 -1.41
N PRO A 28 23.65 3.45 -1.48
CA PRO A 28 25.01 3.20 -1.94
C PRO A 28 25.04 3.09 -3.48
N GLY A 29 25.99 3.77 -4.13
CA GLY A 29 26.28 3.56 -5.55
C GLY A 29 25.18 4.02 -6.53
N GLY A 30 24.45 5.08 -6.22
CA GLY A 30 23.35 5.61 -7.02
C GLY A 30 22.00 4.90 -6.80
N VAL A 31 21.95 4.00 -5.81
CA VAL A 31 20.73 3.31 -5.41
C VAL A 31 19.90 4.20 -4.49
N VAL A 32 18.57 4.12 -4.58
CA VAL A 32 17.62 4.75 -3.67
C VAL A 32 16.55 3.73 -3.33
N ALA A 33 16.16 3.67 -2.05
CA ALA A 33 15.14 2.77 -1.56
C ALA A 33 13.84 3.51 -1.23
N ILE A 34 12.71 2.99 -1.72
CA ILE A 34 11.39 3.41 -1.25
C ILE A 34 11.17 2.80 0.15
N THR A 35 11.45 3.59 1.19
CA THR A 35 11.41 3.16 2.60
C THR A 35 10.12 3.57 3.30
N ARG A 36 9.33 4.47 2.68
CA ARG A 36 8.16 5.08 3.31
C ARG A 36 6.84 4.82 2.59
N TYR A 37 5.76 5.01 3.34
CA TYR A 37 4.38 4.88 2.96
C TYR A 37 3.84 6.29 2.79
N VAL A 38 3.31 6.54 1.61
CA VAL A 38 2.69 7.81 1.24
C VAL A 38 1.40 7.45 0.55
N SER A 39 0.28 7.99 1.04
CA SER A 39 -1.03 7.78 0.43
C SER A 39 -1.70 9.10 0.13
N ALA A 40 -2.48 9.14 -0.94
CA ALA A 40 -3.38 10.27 -1.21
C ALA A 40 -4.35 10.53 -0.06
N ASN A 41 -4.68 9.52 0.75
CA ASN A 41 -5.55 9.68 1.90
C ASN A 41 -4.74 10.15 3.12
N THR A 42 -5.09 11.34 3.63
CA THR A 42 -4.45 11.95 4.80
C THR A 42 -4.60 11.13 6.09
N MET A 43 -5.58 10.23 6.17
CA MET A 43 -5.71 9.30 7.29
C MET A 43 -4.59 8.26 7.34
N PHE A 44 -3.96 7.94 6.21
CA PHE A 44 -2.95 6.89 6.08
C PHE A 44 -1.57 7.49 5.79
N GLY A 45 -1.20 8.56 6.49
CA GLY A 45 0.09 9.23 6.33
C GLY A 45 0.05 10.48 5.45
N GLY A 46 -0.87 10.55 4.47
CA GLY A 46 -1.00 11.69 3.57
C GLY A 46 0.18 11.89 2.63
N ALA A 47 0.05 12.85 1.71
CA ALA A 47 1.03 13.13 0.66
C ALA A 47 1.42 14.62 0.62
N ASN A 48 1.47 15.27 1.79
CA ASN A 48 1.68 16.72 1.88
C ASN A 48 3.03 17.13 1.27
N LEU A 49 4.13 16.47 1.66
CA LEU A 49 5.46 16.75 1.12
C LEU A 49 5.59 16.34 -0.36
N ALA A 50 4.89 15.29 -0.79
CA ALA A 50 4.82 14.91 -2.19
C ALA A 50 4.20 16.02 -3.05
N SER A 51 3.13 16.66 -2.56
CA SER A 51 2.49 17.80 -3.23
C SER A 51 3.46 19.00 -3.33
N VAL A 52 4.19 19.31 -2.25
CA VAL A 52 5.23 20.35 -2.24
C VAL A 52 6.32 20.06 -3.27
N LEU A 53 6.81 18.82 -3.33
CA LEU A 53 7.81 18.40 -4.31
C LEU A 53 7.28 18.54 -5.74
N ARG A 54 6.06 18.07 -6.01
CA ARG A 54 5.44 18.16 -7.33
C ARG A 54 5.35 19.60 -7.83
N GLN A 55 4.91 20.51 -6.94
CA GLN A 55 4.79 21.92 -7.28
C GLN A 55 6.17 22.56 -7.53
N ALA A 56 7.17 22.25 -6.70
CA ALA A 56 8.53 22.75 -6.86
C ALA A 56 9.16 22.26 -8.17
N LEU A 57 8.97 20.98 -8.54
CA LEU A 57 9.43 20.42 -9.80
C LEU A 57 8.76 21.11 -11.00
N ALA A 58 7.44 21.37 -10.94
CA ALA A 58 6.72 22.04 -12.02
C ALA A 58 7.19 23.50 -12.23
N GLN A 59 7.57 24.19 -11.14
CA GLN A 59 8.10 25.55 -11.17
C GLN A 59 9.55 25.63 -11.66
N ALA A 60 10.40 24.68 -11.24
CA ALA A 60 11.81 24.64 -11.63
C ALA A 60 12.03 24.07 -13.05
N GLY A 61 11.13 23.21 -13.51
CA GLY A 61 11.26 22.46 -14.76
C GLY A 61 10.91 23.23 -16.03
N THR A 62 11.31 22.65 -17.15
CA THR A 62 10.94 23.08 -18.51
C THR A 62 9.48 22.75 -18.85
N ALA A 63 9.01 23.14 -20.03
CA ALA A 63 7.71 22.70 -20.53
C ALA A 63 7.63 21.17 -20.70
N ALA A 64 8.71 20.54 -21.15
CA ALA A 64 8.80 19.09 -21.27
C ALA A 64 8.70 18.42 -19.90
N ASP A 65 9.39 18.95 -18.88
CA ASP A 65 9.30 18.45 -17.50
C ASP A 65 7.88 18.51 -16.95
N ARG A 66 7.17 19.61 -17.19
CA ARG A 66 5.76 19.74 -16.80
C ARG A 66 4.86 18.73 -17.52
N SER A 67 5.12 18.46 -18.80
CA SER A 67 4.39 17.43 -19.54
C SER A 67 4.64 16.05 -18.94
N THR A 68 5.88 15.72 -18.59
CA THR A 68 6.24 14.47 -17.91
C THR A 68 5.53 14.34 -16.55
N LEU A 69 5.52 15.40 -15.74
CA LEU A 69 4.83 15.44 -14.44
C LEU A 69 3.29 15.30 -14.54
N ALA A 70 2.72 15.61 -15.70
CA ALA A 70 1.30 15.44 -15.99
C ALA A 70 0.98 14.03 -16.51
N GLY A 71 1.98 13.25 -16.91
CA GLY A 71 1.81 11.85 -17.33
C GLY A 71 1.19 10.99 -16.23
N ALA A 72 0.29 10.08 -16.59
CA ALA A 72 -0.53 9.35 -15.63
C ALA A 72 0.29 8.48 -14.65
N GLY A 73 1.39 7.87 -15.09
CA GLY A 73 2.29 7.09 -14.23
C GLY A 73 3.02 7.99 -13.22
N VAL A 74 3.78 8.96 -13.74
CA VAL A 74 4.51 9.96 -12.94
C VAL A 74 3.62 10.70 -11.94
N ALA A 75 2.39 11.08 -12.32
CA ALA A 75 1.46 11.75 -11.42
C ALA A 75 1.09 10.89 -10.20
N ARG A 76 1.09 9.56 -10.33
CA ARG A 76 0.75 8.61 -9.25
C ARG A 76 1.88 8.41 -8.24
N VAL A 77 3.13 8.75 -8.59
CA VAL A 77 4.26 8.74 -7.65
C VAL A 77 3.95 9.62 -6.44
N PHE A 78 3.33 10.78 -6.68
CA PHE A 78 2.97 11.73 -5.62
C PHE A 78 1.77 11.29 -4.77
N THR A 79 1.16 10.15 -5.07
CA THR A 79 0.08 9.54 -4.28
C THR A 79 0.45 8.14 -3.78
N GLY A 80 1.70 7.71 -4.00
CA GLY A 80 2.23 6.41 -3.66
C GLY A 80 1.70 5.23 -4.48
N GLN A 81 1.35 5.50 -5.73
CA GLN A 81 0.80 4.53 -6.69
C GLN A 81 1.58 4.49 -8.01
N GLY A 82 2.79 5.07 -8.04
CA GLY A 82 3.67 5.04 -9.21
C GLY A 82 4.35 3.69 -9.37
N MET A 83 4.73 3.34 -10.60
CA MET A 83 5.58 2.19 -10.90
C MET A 83 7.06 2.50 -10.58
N PRO A 84 7.95 1.50 -10.44
CA PRO A 84 9.38 1.73 -10.20
C PRO A 84 10.03 2.72 -11.18
N GLU A 85 9.70 2.62 -12.47
CA GLU A 85 10.18 3.52 -13.53
C GLU A 85 9.67 4.96 -13.38
N ASP A 86 8.46 5.14 -12.84
CA ASP A 86 7.90 6.45 -12.55
C ASP A 86 8.67 7.10 -11.39
N PHE A 87 9.00 6.34 -10.35
CA PHE A 87 9.85 6.82 -9.25
C PHE A 87 11.23 7.21 -9.74
N ILE A 88 11.87 6.38 -10.57
CA ILE A 88 13.18 6.69 -11.18
C ILE A 88 13.08 7.99 -11.98
N THR A 89 12.01 8.16 -12.77
CA THR A 89 11.78 9.39 -13.53
C THR A 89 11.70 10.62 -12.63
N VAL A 90 10.88 10.57 -11.58
CA VAL A 90 10.74 11.70 -10.64
C VAL A 90 12.06 11.98 -9.92
N LEU A 91 12.74 10.97 -9.40
CA LEU A 91 14.00 11.13 -8.67
C LEU A 91 15.12 11.65 -9.56
N SER A 92 15.18 11.23 -10.82
CA SER A 92 16.09 11.78 -11.83
C SER A 92 15.82 13.27 -12.10
N MET A 93 14.55 13.69 -12.08
CA MET A 93 14.21 15.11 -12.18
C MET A 93 14.62 15.88 -10.93
N VAL A 94 14.49 15.29 -9.73
CA VAL A 94 14.95 15.91 -8.48
C VAL A 94 16.46 16.15 -8.53
N ASP A 95 17.23 15.15 -8.95
CA ASP A 95 18.69 15.26 -9.04
C ASP A 95 19.12 16.33 -10.05
N ARG A 96 18.60 16.27 -11.28
CA ARG A 96 18.90 17.28 -12.31
C ARG A 96 18.49 18.70 -11.91
N LEU A 97 17.40 18.86 -11.16
CA LEU A 97 16.88 20.15 -10.72
C LEU A 97 17.28 20.51 -9.28
N ALA A 98 18.29 19.84 -8.70
CA ALA A 98 18.68 20.02 -7.30
C ALA A 98 18.98 21.49 -6.94
N GLY A 99 19.70 22.22 -7.80
CA GLY A 99 20.04 23.63 -7.56
C GLY A 99 18.82 24.54 -7.37
N PRO A 100 17.87 24.58 -8.33
CA PRO A 100 16.60 25.29 -8.16
C PRO A 100 15.77 24.78 -6.98
N LEU A 101 15.66 23.46 -6.78
CA LEU A 101 14.84 22.88 -5.71
C LEU A 101 15.39 23.20 -4.31
N ALA A 102 16.71 23.33 -4.16
CA ALA A 102 17.35 23.74 -2.90
C ALA A 102 16.97 25.16 -2.45
N LYS A 103 16.34 25.97 -3.32
CA LYS A 103 15.80 27.29 -2.97
C LYS A 103 14.41 27.23 -2.33
N ASN A 104 13.71 26.10 -2.44
CA ASN A 104 12.43 25.90 -1.77
C ASN A 104 12.66 25.66 -0.27
N ALA A 105 12.11 26.52 0.59
CA ALA A 105 12.37 26.49 2.03
C ALA A 105 12.04 25.13 2.71
N THR A 106 11.01 24.43 2.23
CA THR A 106 10.61 23.13 2.77
C THR A 106 11.55 22.01 2.32
N LEU A 107 12.09 22.08 1.10
CA LEU A 107 12.95 21.03 0.53
C LEU A 107 14.44 21.28 0.78
N ALA A 108 14.85 22.52 1.00
CA ALA A 108 16.23 22.93 1.21
C ALA A 108 17.00 22.10 2.25
N PRO A 109 16.41 21.65 3.38
CA PRO A 109 17.12 20.82 4.34
C PRO A 109 17.62 19.48 3.79
N PHE A 110 16.93 18.89 2.80
CA PHE A 110 17.35 17.61 2.21
C PHE A 110 18.62 17.75 1.38
N PHE A 111 18.70 18.79 0.54
CA PHE A 111 19.84 19.04 -0.34
C PHE A 111 21.14 19.43 0.39
N LYS A 112 21.12 19.56 1.72
CA LYS A 112 22.32 19.71 2.56
C LYS A 112 22.95 18.37 2.93
N GLN A 113 22.25 17.27 2.69
CA GLN A 113 22.71 15.92 2.98
C GLN A 113 23.39 15.33 1.74
N THR A 114 24.42 14.52 1.96
CA THR A 114 25.09 13.78 0.88
C THR A 114 24.09 12.92 0.12
N ASP A 115 23.19 12.25 0.84
CA ASP A 115 22.22 11.30 0.30
C ASP A 115 20.82 11.89 0.23
N TYR A 116 20.71 13.10 -0.32
CA TYR A 116 19.49 13.90 -0.26
C TYR A 116 18.27 13.21 -0.87
N LEU A 117 18.43 12.36 -1.91
CA LEU A 117 17.32 11.57 -2.44
C LEU A 117 16.82 10.57 -1.39
N GLN A 118 17.71 9.78 -0.79
CA GLN A 118 17.33 8.83 0.26
C GLN A 118 16.72 9.56 1.47
N ALA A 119 17.29 10.70 1.86
CA ALA A 119 16.76 11.52 2.95
C ALA A 119 15.33 12.02 2.67
N MET A 120 15.00 12.35 1.41
CA MET A 120 13.62 12.68 1.01
C MET A 120 12.69 11.47 1.15
N LEU A 121 13.13 10.28 0.74
CA LEU A 121 12.34 9.06 0.87
C LEU A 121 12.10 8.73 2.34
N ASP A 122 13.13 8.79 3.19
CA ASP A 122 13.03 8.50 4.62
C ASP A 122 12.16 9.51 5.39
N ALA A 123 11.95 10.71 4.83
CA ALA A 123 11.06 11.73 5.34
C ALA A 123 9.65 11.69 4.74
N SER A 124 9.29 10.62 4.02
CA SER A 124 7.99 10.44 3.36
C SER A 124 7.66 11.56 2.36
N VAL A 125 8.67 12.14 1.70
CA VAL A 125 8.43 13.05 0.56
C VAL A 125 7.79 12.27 -0.58
N LEU A 126 8.26 11.05 -0.81
CA LEU A 126 7.69 10.05 -1.70
C LEU A 126 7.64 8.71 -0.97
N GLY A 127 6.79 7.81 -1.42
CA GLY A 127 6.57 6.51 -0.78
C GLY A 127 5.56 5.68 -1.56
N GLN A 128 5.25 4.47 -1.10
CA GLN A 128 4.27 3.58 -1.73
C GLN A 128 3.11 3.31 -0.76
N ASP A 129 1.86 3.44 -1.21
CA ASP A 129 0.70 2.98 -0.44
C ASP A 129 0.37 1.51 -0.70
N CYS A 130 -0.55 0.93 0.09
CA CYS A 130 -0.86 -0.50 0.01
C CYS A 130 -1.56 -0.88 -1.32
N ILE A 131 -2.35 0.03 -1.88
CA ILE A 131 -3.06 -0.17 -3.16
C ILE A 131 -2.06 -0.11 -4.31
N GLY A 132 -1.18 0.88 -4.28
CA GLY A 132 -0.09 1.09 -5.20
C GLY A 132 0.83 -0.11 -5.18
N PHE A 133 1.26 -0.57 -4.01
CA PHE A 133 2.13 -1.75 -3.87
C PHE A 133 1.55 -2.98 -4.58
N VAL A 134 0.32 -3.38 -4.24
CA VAL A 134 -0.28 -4.58 -4.86
C VAL A 134 -0.57 -4.35 -6.34
N GLY A 135 -1.14 -3.21 -6.72
CA GLY A 135 -1.49 -2.96 -8.12
C GLY A 135 -0.28 -2.88 -9.05
N THR A 136 0.79 -2.25 -8.61
CA THR A 136 2.04 -2.10 -9.39
C THR A 136 2.84 -3.40 -9.39
N TYR A 137 2.79 -4.21 -8.32
CA TYR A 137 3.28 -5.59 -8.35
C TYR A 137 2.57 -6.41 -9.43
N LEU A 138 1.24 -6.39 -9.48
CA LEU A 138 0.49 -7.18 -10.47
C LEU A 138 0.84 -6.78 -11.91
N ALA A 139 1.05 -5.50 -12.17
CA ALA A 139 1.51 -5.03 -13.47
C ALA A 139 2.95 -5.49 -13.76
N THR A 140 3.87 -5.30 -12.81
CA THR A 140 5.30 -5.64 -12.96
C THR A 140 5.51 -7.15 -13.12
N ALA A 141 4.72 -7.96 -12.43
CA ALA A 141 4.76 -9.42 -12.52
C ALA A 141 4.07 -9.98 -13.77
N GLY A 142 3.50 -9.13 -14.64
CA GLY A 142 2.79 -9.56 -15.86
C GLY A 142 1.40 -10.17 -15.59
N ILE A 143 0.85 -10.02 -14.39
CA ILE A 143 -0.49 -10.47 -14.02
C ILE A 143 -1.56 -9.52 -14.58
N GLU A 144 -1.25 -8.23 -14.65
CA GLU A 144 -2.05 -7.21 -15.34
C GLU A 144 -1.22 -6.54 -16.43
N GLN A 145 -1.86 -6.12 -17.54
CA GLN A 145 -1.17 -5.43 -18.63
C GLN A 145 -0.63 -4.05 -18.24
N SER A 146 -1.25 -3.44 -17.24
CA SER A 146 -0.90 -2.10 -16.73
C SER A 146 -1.43 -1.96 -15.30
N TYR A 147 -0.94 -0.98 -14.56
CA TYR A 147 -1.50 -0.65 -13.25
C TYR A 147 -2.99 -0.28 -13.34
N VAL A 148 -3.81 -0.96 -12.53
CA VAL A 148 -5.22 -0.63 -12.32
C VAL A 148 -5.46 -0.40 -10.83
N GLY A 149 -5.65 0.87 -10.46
CA GLY A 149 -5.95 1.27 -9.08
C GLY A 149 -7.31 0.76 -8.62
N ARG A 150 -7.34 0.07 -7.48
CA ARG A 150 -8.55 -0.49 -6.88
C ARG A 150 -8.51 -0.32 -5.36
N ARG A 151 -9.66 -0.13 -4.72
CA ARG A 151 -9.73 -0.24 -3.26
C ARG A 151 -9.49 -1.69 -2.85
N PRO A 152 -8.98 -1.97 -1.63
CA PRO A 152 -8.64 -3.32 -1.19
C PRO A 152 -9.68 -4.39 -1.53
N LEU A 153 -10.94 -4.22 -1.11
CA LEU A 153 -12.00 -5.20 -1.39
C LEU A 153 -12.44 -5.26 -2.85
N ASP A 154 -12.17 -4.23 -3.66
CA ASP A 154 -12.51 -4.24 -5.08
C ASP A 154 -11.59 -5.20 -5.87
N TYR A 155 -10.44 -5.62 -5.30
CA TYR A 155 -9.62 -6.71 -5.86
C TYR A 155 -10.33 -8.06 -5.87
N ALA A 156 -11.36 -8.26 -5.04
CA ALA A 156 -12.13 -9.49 -5.00
C ALA A 156 -12.88 -9.80 -6.31
N ALA A 157 -13.05 -8.80 -7.18
CA ALA A 157 -13.55 -9.02 -8.54
C ALA A 157 -12.63 -9.98 -9.34
N ARG A 158 -11.32 -9.90 -9.11
CA ARG A 158 -10.27 -10.71 -9.77
C ARG A 158 -9.76 -11.83 -8.87
N PHE A 159 -9.50 -11.54 -7.60
CA PHE A 159 -9.01 -12.48 -6.60
C PHE A 159 -10.16 -12.99 -5.74
N LYS A 160 -10.79 -14.10 -6.15
CA LYS A 160 -12.01 -14.57 -5.51
C LYS A 160 -11.74 -14.99 -4.07
N PRO A 161 -12.48 -14.46 -3.07
CA PRO A 161 -12.33 -14.87 -1.69
C PRO A 161 -12.54 -16.38 -1.52
N VAL A 162 -11.63 -17.04 -0.80
CA VAL A 162 -11.69 -18.49 -0.58
C VAL A 162 -12.48 -18.85 0.68
N GLY A 163 -12.97 -20.09 0.73
CA GLY A 163 -13.75 -20.62 1.86
C GLY A 163 -12.92 -21.31 2.95
N LYS A 164 -11.66 -21.64 2.69
CA LYS A 164 -10.81 -22.40 3.62
C LYS A 164 -9.33 -22.06 3.44
N LEU A 165 -8.55 -22.26 4.50
CA LEU A 165 -7.10 -22.00 4.48
C LEU A 165 -6.37 -22.83 3.41
N ALA A 166 -6.84 -24.05 3.12
CA ALA A 166 -6.25 -24.94 2.13
C ALA A 166 -6.17 -24.34 0.71
N ASP A 167 -7.02 -23.35 0.41
CA ASP A 167 -7.07 -22.71 -0.91
C ASP A 167 -6.21 -21.44 -0.99
N VAL A 168 -5.65 -20.97 0.13
CA VAL A 168 -4.70 -19.83 0.16
C VAL A 168 -3.35 -20.34 -0.33
N ASP A 169 -2.77 -19.71 -1.34
CA ASP A 169 -1.45 -20.06 -1.89
C ASP A 169 -0.58 -18.82 -2.16
N VAL A 170 0.64 -19.02 -2.65
CA VAL A 170 1.53 -17.92 -3.11
C VAL A 170 0.82 -17.08 -4.18
N GLY A 171 0.95 -15.75 -4.05
CA GLY A 171 0.27 -14.78 -4.91
C GLY A 171 -1.18 -14.49 -4.50
N SER A 172 -1.71 -15.15 -3.47
CA SER A 172 -3.02 -14.79 -2.90
C SER A 172 -2.96 -13.39 -2.29
N VAL A 173 -4.04 -12.61 -2.43
CA VAL A 173 -4.14 -11.30 -1.78
C VAL A 173 -4.89 -11.41 -0.46
N LEU A 174 -4.38 -10.74 0.58
CA LEU A 174 -5.05 -10.62 1.87
C LEU A 174 -5.63 -9.22 1.98
N MET A 175 -6.96 -9.13 2.09
CA MET A 175 -7.69 -7.87 2.17
C MET A 175 -8.31 -7.76 3.56
N LEU A 176 -8.03 -6.70 4.31
CA LEU A 176 -8.74 -6.48 5.57
C LEU A 176 -10.25 -6.43 5.30
N THR A 177 -11.05 -7.05 6.15
CA THR A 177 -12.52 -7.08 6.00
C THR A 177 -13.13 -5.68 6.13
N SER A 178 -12.41 -4.75 6.75
CA SER A 178 -12.73 -3.32 6.77
C SER A 178 -12.53 -2.63 5.41
N GLY A 179 -11.76 -3.23 4.50
CA GLY A 179 -11.39 -2.65 3.21
C GLY A 179 -10.36 -1.52 3.30
N MET A 180 -9.62 -1.47 4.40
CA MET A 180 -8.63 -0.42 4.68
C MET A 180 -7.22 -0.75 4.21
N HIS A 181 -6.92 -2.03 3.99
CA HIS A 181 -5.57 -2.48 3.64
C HIS A 181 -5.59 -3.74 2.79
N ILE A 182 -4.53 -3.90 2.00
CA ILE A 182 -4.30 -5.08 1.17
C ILE A 182 -2.81 -5.48 1.21
N GLN A 183 -2.56 -6.78 1.14
CA GLN A 183 -1.25 -7.41 1.18
C GLN A 183 -1.25 -8.58 0.20
N ILE A 184 -0.09 -9.18 -0.04
CA ILE A 184 0.03 -10.37 -0.89
C ILE A 184 0.88 -11.44 -0.21
N VAL A 185 0.49 -12.70 -0.37
CA VAL A 185 1.22 -13.87 0.11
C VAL A 185 2.41 -14.12 -0.79
N ASP A 186 3.60 -14.10 -0.21
CA ASP A 186 4.87 -14.37 -0.89
C ASP A 186 5.26 -15.84 -0.81
N TRP A 187 5.04 -16.46 0.36
CA TRP A 187 5.41 -17.85 0.60
C TRP A 187 4.45 -18.54 1.58
N VAL A 188 4.33 -19.88 1.47
CA VAL A 188 3.59 -20.71 2.42
C VAL A 188 4.55 -21.74 3.02
N TRP A 189 4.81 -21.63 4.32
CA TRP A 189 5.73 -22.51 5.03
C TRP A 189 5.04 -23.75 5.58
N GLU A 190 3.90 -23.55 6.24
CA GLU A 190 3.18 -24.60 6.96
C GLU A 190 1.70 -24.48 6.69
N ARG A 191 1.04 -25.64 6.54
CA ARG A 191 -0.38 -25.74 6.27
C ARG A 191 -1.03 -26.75 7.20
N SER A 192 -2.09 -26.31 7.86
CA SER A 192 -3.03 -27.15 8.60
C SER A 192 -4.46 -26.68 8.34
N GLU A 193 -5.44 -27.43 8.84
CA GLU A 193 -6.85 -27.04 8.73
C GLU A 193 -7.19 -25.75 9.50
N ARG A 194 -6.46 -25.45 10.58
CA ARG A 194 -6.75 -24.31 11.49
C ARG A 194 -5.83 -23.12 11.28
N GLN A 195 -4.67 -23.34 10.68
CA GLN A 195 -3.60 -22.36 10.63
C GLN A 195 -2.73 -22.51 9.38
N LEU A 196 -2.30 -21.38 8.81
CA LEU A 196 -1.16 -21.26 7.91
C LEU A 196 -0.06 -20.42 8.55
N VAL A 197 1.18 -20.77 8.23
CA VAL A 197 2.34 -19.90 8.44
C VAL A 197 2.82 -19.44 7.07
N ILE A 198 2.80 -18.14 6.83
CA ILE A 198 3.02 -17.53 5.53
C ILE A 198 4.00 -16.37 5.63
N ASP A 199 4.68 -16.07 4.53
CA ASP A 199 5.33 -14.79 4.34
C ASP A 199 4.38 -13.90 3.55
N ILE A 200 4.29 -12.64 3.96
CA ILE A 200 3.47 -11.63 3.30
C ILE A 200 4.34 -10.46 2.91
N CYS A 201 4.00 -9.82 1.78
CA CYS A 201 4.58 -8.54 1.40
C CYS A 201 3.49 -7.47 1.28
N GLN A 202 3.84 -6.24 1.65
CA GLN A 202 2.90 -5.13 1.75
C GLN A 202 3.63 -3.79 1.76
N ALA A 203 2.87 -2.69 1.66
CA ALA A 203 3.33 -1.37 2.09
C ALA A 203 2.42 -0.86 3.21
N SER A 204 2.95 -0.39 4.35
CA SER A 204 2.16 0.08 5.50
C SER A 204 2.80 1.28 6.22
N SER A 205 1.99 2.09 6.93
CA SER A 205 2.41 3.32 7.63
C SER A 205 2.42 3.25 9.17
N MET A 206 2.22 2.08 9.78
CA MET A 206 1.90 2.00 11.22
C MET A 206 3.03 2.53 12.14
N LYS A 207 2.60 3.14 13.26
CA LYS A 207 3.33 4.08 14.11
C LYS A 207 4.41 3.49 15.04
N ASP A 208 4.43 2.18 15.25
CA ASP A 208 5.05 1.63 16.46
C ASP A 208 6.38 0.87 16.24
N HIS A 209 6.85 0.76 14.99
CA HIS A 209 8.17 0.19 14.67
C HIS A 209 8.89 1.04 13.61
N ASP A 210 10.10 1.49 13.94
CA ASP A 210 10.80 2.57 13.22
C ASP A 210 11.24 2.19 11.78
N ASP A 211 11.36 0.88 11.53
CA ASP A 211 11.99 0.34 10.31
C ASP A 211 11.00 -0.10 9.22
N SER A 212 9.69 -0.16 9.51
CA SER A 212 8.70 -0.79 8.62
C SER A 212 7.58 0.16 8.18
N LYS A 213 7.96 1.34 7.68
CA LYS A 213 7.02 2.39 7.27
C LYS A 213 6.79 2.45 5.77
N GLY A 214 6.93 1.37 4.98
CA GLY A 214 6.80 1.37 3.51
C GLY A 214 6.71 -0.04 2.93
N PRO A 215 7.13 -0.28 1.66
CA PRO A 215 7.26 -1.62 1.07
C PRO A 215 8.15 -2.54 1.91
N GLN A 216 7.65 -3.72 2.26
CA GLN A 216 8.33 -4.70 3.12
C GLN A 216 7.71 -6.08 2.98
N CYS A 217 8.43 -7.09 3.49
CA CYS A 217 7.87 -8.42 3.74
C CYS A 217 8.00 -8.77 5.23
N ASN A 218 7.01 -9.50 5.73
CA ASN A 218 6.96 -9.99 7.10
C ASN A 218 6.98 -11.51 7.03
N ALA A 219 8.05 -12.12 7.56
CA ALA A 219 8.20 -13.56 7.51
C ALA A 219 7.41 -14.25 8.63
N ARG A 220 6.93 -15.47 8.38
CA ARG A 220 6.29 -16.35 9.37
C ARG A 220 5.08 -15.71 10.07
N VAL A 221 4.28 -14.96 9.33
CA VAL A 221 2.98 -14.44 9.80
C VAL A 221 1.97 -15.57 9.83
N THR A 222 1.06 -15.53 10.80
CA THR A 222 0.07 -16.57 10.99
C THR A 222 -1.29 -16.13 10.45
N LEU A 223 -1.93 -17.01 9.68
CA LEU A 223 -3.33 -16.88 9.29
C LEU A 223 -4.15 -18.01 9.93
N THR A 224 -5.15 -17.69 10.75
CA THR A 224 -6.01 -18.70 11.40
C THR A 224 -7.45 -18.66 10.91
N ALA A 225 -8.08 -19.84 10.86
CA ALA A 225 -9.51 -19.97 10.64
C ALA A 225 -10.28 -19.68 11.94
N GLY A 226 -11.52 -19.21 11.84
CA GLY A 226 -12.37 -18.99 13.02
C GLY A 226 -13.35 -17.82 12.92
N GLY A 227 -13.39 -17.12 11.78
CA GLY A 227 -14.22 -15.92 11.64
C GLY A 227 -13.56 -14.69 12.24
N GLY A 228 -14.31 -13.58 12.28
CA GLY A 228 -13.77 -12.30 12.69
C GLY A 228 -14.73 -11.13 12.57
N ASP A 229 -14.12 -9.95 12.49
CA ASP A 229 -14.78 -8.70 12.22
C ASP A 229 -15.16 -8.61 10.75
N PHE A 230 -16.38 -8.16 10.49
CA PHE A 230 -16.94 -7.99 9.16
C PHE A 230 -17.58 -6.62 9.03
N LEU A 231 -17.12 -5.83 8.05
CA LEU A 231 -17.80 -4.60 7.66
C LEU A 231 -18.63 -4.88 6.38
N PRO A 232 -19.97 -4.73 6.41
CA PRO A 232 -20.80 -4.87 5.22
C PRO A 232 -20.55 -3.69 4.27
N ILE A 233 -19.51 -3.80 3.43
CA ILE A 233 -18.89 -2.66 2.74
C ILE A 233 -19.85 -1.88 1.85
N GLU A 234 -20.81 -2.53 1.20
CA GLU A 234 -21.79 -1.85 0.34
C GLU A 234 -22.75 -0.99 1.16
N LYS A 235 -23.26 -1.53 2.27
CA LYS A 235 -24.09 -0.77 3.21
C LYS A 235 -23.31 0.37 3.84
N PHE A 236 -22.05 0.13 4.19
CA PHE A 236 -21.15 1.16 4.72
C PHE A 236 -20.90 2.29 3.72
N ARG A 237 -20.59 1.97 2.46
CA ARG A 237 -20.42 2.96 1.38
C ARG A 237 -21.69 3.77 1.19
N ALA A 238 -22.85 3.11 1.09
CA ALA A 238 -24.14 3.78 0.96
C ALA A 238 -24.43 4.72 2.14
N ALA A 239 -24.17 4.28 3.38
CA ALA A 239 -24.36 5.10 4.58
C ALA A 239 -23.41 6.30 4.63
N LYS A 240 -22.15 6.12 4.22
CA LYS A 240 -21.15 7.18 4.12
C LYS A 240 -21.57 8.23 3.10
N ASP A 241 -21.95 7.79 1.89
CA ASP A 241 -22.31 8.68 0.78
C ASP A 241 -23.62 9.43 1.07
N SER A 242 -24.60 8.78 1.68
CA SER A 242 -25.87 9.40 2.05
C SER A 242 -25.76 10.28 3.30
N LYS A 243 -24.64 10.24 4.03
CA LYS A 243 -24.46 10.87 5.35
C LYS A 243 -25.62 10.58 6.32
N SER A 244 -26.22 9.39 6.25
CA SER A 244 -27.49 9.08 6.96
C SER A 244 -27.37 9.11 8.48
N GLN A 245 -26.16 8.93 9.01
CA GLN A 245 -25.86 8.98 10.45
C GLN A 245 -25.04 10.22 10.85
N TRP A 246 -24.94 11.24 9.99
CA TRP A 246 -24.08 12.41 10.25
C TRP A 246 -24.52 13.20 11.48
N ALA A 247 -25.83 13.39 11.69
CA ALA A 247 -26.35 14.09 12.87
C ALA A 247 -25.97 13.37 14.17
N ALA A 248 -26.15 12.04 14.22
CA ALA A 248 -25.75 11.22 15.38
C ALA A 248 -24.23 11.27 15.62
N TYR A 249 -23.43 11.29 14.55
CA TYR A 249 -21.98 11.48 14.66
C TYR A 249 -21.61 12.87 15.18
N GLN A 250 -22.26 13.94 14.72
CA GLN A 250 -22.00 15.30 15.21
C GLN A 250 -22.29 15.43 16.71
N GLU A 251 -23.38 14.82 17.18
CA GLU A 251 -23.70 14.77 18.61
C GLU A 251 -22.62 14.02 19.39
N ALA A 252 -22.20 12.84 18.92
CA ALA A 252 -21.13 12.07 19.54
C ALA A 252 -19.78 12.82 19.55
N ALA A 253 -19.43 13.50 18.45
CA ALA A 253 -18.21 14.30 18.35
C ALA A 253 -18.23 15.49 19.31
N THR A 254 -19.38 16.17 19.43
CA THR A 254 -19.61 17.27 20.37
C THR A 254 -19.49 16.81 21.82
N ALA A 255 -20.13 15.69 22.18
CA ALA A 255 -20.02 15.08 23.50
C ALA A 255 -18.57 14.71 23.83
N ALA A 256 -17.81 14.21 22.85
CA ALA A 256 -16.39 13.91 22.97
C ALA A 256 -15.47 15.13 22.90
N LYS A 257 -16.00 16.35 22.69
CA LYS A 257 -15.24 17.60 22.48
C LYS A 257 -14.21 17.48 21.35
N THR A 258 -14.58 16.80 20.27
CA THR A 258 -13.76 16.63 19.07
C THR A 258 -14.43 17.29 17.86
N PRO A 259 -13.67 17.85 16.91
CA PRO A 259 -14.27 18.42 15.70
C PRO A 259 -14.90 17.31 14.84
N ALA A 260 -16.12 17.56 14.37
CA ALA A 260 -16.77 16.69 13.40
C ALA A 260 -16.08 16.82 12.05
N THR A 261 -15.49 15.73 11.56
CA THR A 261 -14.77 15.69 10.28
C THR A 261 -15.27 14.51 9.45
N ASP A 262 -15.10 14.55 8.13
CA ASP A 262 -15.48 13.43 7.27
C ASP A 262 -14.69 12.15 7.62
N ASN A 263 -13.43 12.29 8.01
CA ASN A 263 -12.59 11.18 8.48
C ASN A 263 -13.12 10.59 9.80
N GLY A 264 -13.48 11.45 10.76
CA GLY A 264 -14.08 11.00 12.01
C GLY A 264 -15.44 10.33 11.80
N TYR A 265 -16.23 10.79 10.83
CA TYR A 265 -17.49 10.16 10.45
C TYR A 265 -17.28 8.78 9.82
N GLU A 266 -16.29 8.64 8.94
CA GLU A 266 -15.93 7.34 8.40
C GLU A 266 -15.57 6.35 9.51
N MET A 267 -14.73 6.76 10.46
CA MET A 267 -14.34 5.92 11.59
C MET A 267 -15.51 5.59 12.51
N TYR A 268 -16.41 6.55 12.74
CA TYR A 268 -17.66 6.33 13.47
C TYR A 268 -18.51 5.24 12.79
N LEU A 269 -18.76 5.36 11.48
CA LEU A 269 -19.53 4.37 10.73
C LEU A 269 -18.89 2.98 10.75
N ARG A 270 -17.56 2.90 10.59
CA ARG A 270 -16.83 1.63 10.68
C ARG A 270 -17.07 0.96 12.03
N LYS A 271 -16.96 1.72 13.12
CA LYS A 271 -17.21 1.19 14.48
C LYS A 271 -18.64 0.71 14.67
N GLN A 272 -19.63 1.47 14.19
CA GLN A 272 -21.05 1.12 14.36
C GLN A 272 -21.49 -0.07 13.51
N MET A 273 -20.92 -0.22 12.31
CA MET A 273 -21.39 -1.19 11.33
C MET A 273 -20.57 -2.49 11.29
N THR A 274 -19.44 -2.55 12.01
CA THR A 274 -18.65 -3.77 12.11
C THR A 274 -19.40 -4.82 12.93
N GLN A 275 -19.51 -6.00 12.37
CA GLN A 275 -20.10 -7.18 12.99
C GLN A 275 -18.97 -8.08 13.47
N HIS A 276 -19.11 -8.69 14.64
CA HIS A 276 -18.07 -9.53 15.25
C HIS A 276 -18.44 -11.02 15.18
N GLY A 277 -17.44 -11.90 15.17
CA GLY A 277 -17.65 -13.35 15.20
C GLY A 277 -18.25 -13.92 13.91
N ILE A 278 -18.10 -13.22 12.79
CA ILE A 278 -18.65 -13.63 11.50
C ILE A 278 -17.68 -14.59 10.81
N ALA A 279 -18.15 -15.78 10.44
CA ALA A 279 -17.34 -16.80 9.79
C ALA A 279 -17.14 -16.55 8.27
N THR A 280 -18.17 -16.03 7.60
CA THR A 280 -18.17 -15.77 6.16
C THR A 280 -18.80 -14.43 5.87
N GLY A 281 -18.30 -13.72 4.86
CA GLY A 281 -18.75 -12.36 4.56
C GLY A 281 -18.80 -12.05 3.08
N TYR A 282 -18.04 -11.06 2.67
CA TYR A 282 -18.02 -10.50 1.32
C TYR A 282 -17.79 -11.60 0.27
N LEU A 283 -18.70 -11.68 -0.71
CA LEU A 283 -18.72 -12.71 -1.76
C LEU A 283 -18.65 -14.15 -1.22
N SER A 284 -19.25 -14.39 -0.04
CA SER A 284 -19.25 -15.69 0.65
C SER A 284 -17.86 -16.22 1.03
N GLY A 285 -16.82 -15.38 0.98
CA GLY A 285 -15.48 -15.73 1.43
C GLY A 285 -15.43 -15.96 2.94
N ALA A 286 -14.60 -16.89 3.38
CA ALA A 286 -14.30 -17.09 4.79
C ALA A 286 -13.48 -15.92 5.33
N ILE A 287 -13.71 -15.60 6.61
CA ILE A 287 -12.94 -14.61 7.35
C ILE A 287 -11.88 -15.33 8.18
N PHE A 288 -10.64 -14.91 7.98
CA PHE A 288 -9.47 -15.41 8.70
C PHE A 288 -8.92 -14.33 9.62
N GLN A 289 -8.18 -14.73 10.66
CA GLN A 289 -7.41 -13.81 11.50
C GLN A 289 -5.95 -13.81 11.09
N LEU A 290 -5.45 -12.64 10.70
CA LEU A 290 -4.06 -12.39 10.41
C LEU A 290 -3.36 -11.86 11.67
N SER A 291 -2.28 -12.52 12.10
CA SER A 291 -1.56 -12.12 13.30
C SER A 291 -0.68 -10.88 13.07
N GLY A 292 -0.39 -10.13 14.14
CA GLY A 292 0.65 -9.09 14.16
C GLY A 292 2.07 -9.65 14.41
N GLY A 293 2.23 -10.98 14.40
CA GLY A 293 3.52 -11.64 14.63
C GLY A 293 4.43 -11.62 13.39
N GLY A 294 5.45 -12.47 13.39
CA GLY A 294 6.41 -12.61 12.29
C GLY A 294 7.70 -11.79 12.49
N THR A 295 8.55 -11.75 11.47
CA THR A 295 9.84 -11.04 11.51
C THR A 295 10.14 -10.32 10.19
N PRO A 296 10.27 -8.97 10.19
CA PRO A 296 9.82 -8.08 11.27
C PRO A 296 8.32 -8.27 11.56
N GLY A 297 7.86 -7.85 12.74
CA GLY A 297 6.45 -8.02 13.12
C GLY A 297 5.50 -7.41 12.09
N ASN A 298 4.40 -8.11 11.78
CA ASN A 298 3.40 -7.64 10.83
C ASN A 298 2.64 -6.44 11.42
N PRO A 299 2.80 -5.23 10.84
CA PRO A 299 2.12 -4.06 11.35
C PRO A 299 0.62 -4.07 11.07
N VAL A 300 0.11 -4.96 10.22
CA VAL A 300 -1.31 -4.96 9.85
C VAL A 300 -1.90 -6.35 10.04
N GLY A 301 -2.37 -6.60 11.26
CA GLY A 301 -3.16 -7.77 11.63
C GLY A 301 -4.67 -7.51 11.65
N GLY A 302 -5.44 -8.55 11.99
CA GLY A 302 -6.89 -8.50 12.14
C GLY A 302 -7.63 -9.38 11.15
N SER A 303 -8.90 -9.09 10.95
CA SER A 303 -9.79 -9.91 10.12
C SER A 303 -9.55 -9.65 8.64
N VAL A 304 -9.31 -10.71 7.87
CA VAL A 304 -9.02 -10.64 6.42
C VAL A 304 -9.86 -11.62 5.61
N TYR A 305 -10.09 -11.25 4.35
CA TYR A 305 -10.37 -12.20 3.28
C TYR A 305 -9.08 -12.56 2.57
N ALA A 306 -8.88 -13.85 2.29
CA ALA A 306 -7.85 -14.28 1.34
C ALA A 306 -8.50 -14.51 -0.02
N GLY A 307 -8.01 -13.82 -1.06
CA GLY A 307 -8.47 -13.95 -2.43
C GLY A 307 -7.43 -14.63 -3.31
N THR A 308 -7.85 -15.56 -4.16
CA THR A 308 -6.96 -16.25 -5.10
C THR A 308 -7.32 -15.98 -6.54
N LEU A 309 -6.31 -16.08 -7.42
CA LEU A 309 -6.48 -15.96 -8.85
C LEU A 309 -6.29 -17.35 -9.48
N PRO A 310 -7.35 -18.02 -9.95
CA PRO A 310 -7.27 -19.37 -10.47
C PRO A 310 -6.24 -19.50 -11.60
N GLY A 311 -5.36 -20.51 -11.49
CA GLY A 311 -4.32 -20.77 -12.49
C GLY A 311 -3.14 -19.80 -12.44
N LEU A 312 -3.04 -18.94 -11.42
CA LEU A 312 -1.83 -18.20 -11.11
C LEU A 312 -0.76 -19.18 -10.63
N THR A 313 0.39 -19.13 -11.28
CA THR A 313 1.62 -19.84 -10.89
C THR A 313 2.74 -18.83 -10.77
N MET A 314 3.74 -19.14 -9.97
CA MET A 314 4.97 -18.34 -9.92
C MET A 314 5.97 -18.92 -10.92
N ALA A 315 6.70 -18.06 -11.64
CA ALA A 315 7.87 -18.50 -12.37
C ALA A 315 8.83 -19.19 -11.38
N ALA A 316 9.41 -20.33 -11.78
CA ALA A 316 10.45 -20.96 -10.97
C ALA A 316 11.54 -19.91 -10.74
N SER A 317 11.88 -19.64 -9.47
CA SER A 317 12.90 -18.63 -9.18
C SER A 317 14.18 -19.04 -9.90
N LEU A 318 14.71 -18.16 -10.74
CA LEU A 318 16.11 -18.26 -11.14
C LEU A 318 16.91 -18.06 -9.85
N ALA A 319 17.42 -19.18 -9.31
CA ALA A 319 18.25 -19.22 -8.13
C ALA A 319 19.56 -18.43 -8.33
#